data_AF-A0A445HYE2-F1
#
_entry.id   AF-A0A445HYE2-F1
#
_cell.length_a   1.000
_cell.length_b   1.000
_cell.length_c   1.000
_cell.angle_alpha   90.00
_cell.angle_beta   90.00
_cell.angle_gamma   90.00
#
_symmetry.space_group_name_H-M   'P 1'
#
loop_
_entity.id
_entity.type
_entity.pdbx_description
1 polymer ?
#
loop_
_entity_poly.entity_id
_entity_poly.type
_entity_poly.pdbx_seq_one_letter_code
_entity_poly.pdbx_strand_id
1 'polypeptide(L)'
;MLVQATIEVGGLQLNAITIEHFILSLPYHLMFTCPKAAKHDEMKLRSIFGLEWSEPLVTFALSCGSCSSPAVRIYTASQVDNELEAAKRDYLQAAVGITKTSKLIIPKLLDWYLLDFAKDLESLLDWICLQLPIELRKEAIECLERRGRQPLSQLVQMMPYDFSFRLLLHQ
;
A
#
# COMPACT_ATOMS: atom_id res chain seq x y z
N MET A 1 14.04 -5.08 -14.23
CA MET A 1 14.39 -6.52 -14.11
C MET A 1 14.82 -6.73 -12.67
N LEU A 2 13.93 -7.21 -11.79
CA LEU A 2 14.33 -7.63 -10.45
C LEU A 2 14.88 -9.06 -10.57
N VAL A 3 16.09 -9.27 -10.04
CA VAL A 3 16.80 -10.55 -10.04
C VAL A 3 15.96 -11.59 -9.31
N GLN A 4 15.93 -12.83 -9.81
CA GLN A 4 15.26 -14.01 -9.25
C GLN A 4 15.86 -14.47 -7.90
N ALA A 5 16.25 -13.54 -7.03
CA ALA A 5 16.81 -13.88 -5.73
C ALA A 5 15.76 -14.62 -4.89
N THR A 6 16.13 -15.81 -4.44
CA THR A 6 15.35 -16.62 -3.52
C THR A 6 16.06 -16.72 -2.19
N ILE A 7 15.27 -16.87 -1.13
CA ILE A 7 15.74 -17.15 0.23
C ILE A 7 15.11 -18.46 0.70
N GLU A 8 15.87 -19.24 1.46
CA GLU A 8 15.36 -20.45 2.10
C GLU A 8 14.71 -20.10 3.44
N VAL A 9 13.42 -20.40 3.57
CA VAL A 9 12.65 -20.23 4.82
C VAL A 9 11.91 -21.53 5.09
N GLY A 10 12.19 -22.17 6.23
CA GLY A 10 11.54 -23.44 6.60
C GLY A 10 11.75 -24.57 5.58
N GLY A 11 12.88 -24.57 4.86
CA GLY A 11 13.20 -25.56 3.82
C GLY A 11 12.60 -25.27 2.43
N LEU A 12 11.98 -24.09 2.23
CA LEU A 12 11.37 -23.70 0.95
C LEU A 12 12.09 -22.50 0.35
N GLN A 13 12.30 -22.56 -0.96
CA GLN A 13 12.87 -21.45 -1.74
C GLN A 13 11.78 -20.44 -2.09
N LEU A 14 11.83 -19.26 -1.47
CA LEU A 14 10.83 -18.21 -1.64
C LEU A 14 11.47 -16.96 -2.25
N ASN A 15 10.78 -16.31 -3.17
CA ASN A 15 11.18 -14.98 -3.67
C ASN A 15 10.30 -13.89 -3.03
N ALA A 16 10.71 -12.62 -3.20
CA ALA A 16 10.01 -11.48 -2.61
C ALA A 16 8.54 -11.37 -3.05
N ILE A 17 8.24 -11.65 -4.33
CA ILE A 17 6.87 -11.60 -4.87
C ILE A 17 6.00 -12.66 -4.17
N THR A 18 6.55 -13.86 -3.97
CA THR A 18 5.85 -14.96 -3.30
C THR A 18 5.55 -14.63 -1.83
N ILE A 19 6.54 -14.07 -1.12
CA ILE A 19 6.37 -13.67 0.28
C ILE A 19 5.31 -12.59 0.40
N GLU A 20 5.39 -11.53 -0.41
CA GLU A 20 4.39 -10.46 -0.43
C GLU A 20 2.98 -10.99 -0.67
N HIS A 21 2.76 -11.72 -1.77
CA HIS A 21 1.40 -11.96 -2.24
C HIS A 21 0.74 -13.25 -1.74
N PHE A 22 1.51 -14.22 -1.24
CA PHE A 22 0.97 -15.51 -0.78
C PHE A 22 1.18 -15.79 0.70
N ILE A 23 2.10 -15.06 1.35
CA ILE A 23 2.35 -15.18 2.79
C ILE A 23 1.74 -13.98 3.51
N LEU A 24 2.15 -12.76 3.13
CA LEU A 24 1.81 -11.55 3.87
C LEU A 24 0.47 -10.90 3.44
N SER A 25 0.08 -11.03 2.17
CA SER A 25 -1.14 -10.41 1.63
C SER A 25 -2.12 -11.43 1.06
N LEU A 26 -3.37 -11.00 0.84
CA LEU A 26 -4.36 -11.79 0.12
C LEU A 26 -4.08 -11.81 -1.39
N PRO A 27 -4.32 -12.95 -2.08
CA PRO A 27 -4.12 -13.07 -3.52
C PRO A 27 -5.17 -12.33 -4.38
N TYR A 28 -6.02 -11.47 -3.79
CA TYR A 28 -7.03 -10.71 -4.55
C TYR A 28 -6.40 -9.81 -5.62
N HIS A 29 -5.19 -9.30 -5.38
CA HIS A 29 -4.50 -8.40 -6.31
C HIS A 29 -3.75 -9.12 -7.44
N LEU A 30 -3.37 -10.39 -7.27
CA LEU A 30 -2.71 -11.19 -8.31
C LEU A 30 -3.60 -11.48 -9.51
N MET A 31 -4.93 -11.54 -9.32
CA MET A 31 -5.85 -11.69 -10.44
C MET A 31 -5.78 -10.51 -11.42
N PHE A 32 -5.40 -9.32 -10.95
CA PHE A 32 -5.34 -8.10 -11.76
C PHE A 32 -3.94 -7.80 -12.33
N THR A 33 -2.87 -8.17 -11.63
CA THR A 33 -1.49 -7.81 -12.02
C THR A 33 -0.72 -8.95 -12.69
N CYS A 34 -1.02 -10.22 -12.39
CA CYS A 34 -0.29 -11.38 -12.93
C CYS A 34 -1.17 -12.65 -12.98
N PRO A 35 -2.04 -12.81 -14.00
CA PRO A 35 -2.94 -13.97 -14.13
C PRO A 35 -2.24 -15.34 -14.24
N LYS A 36 -0.93 -15.35 -14.54
CA LYS A 36 -0.13 -16.57 -14.74
C LYS A 36 0.48 -17.14 -13.45
N ALA A 37 0.35 -16.43 -12.33
CA ALA A 37 1.01 -16.80 -11.08
C ALA A 37 0.33 -17.99 -10.42
N ALA A 38 -1.02 -18.01 -10.32
CA ALA A 38 -1.80 -19.01 -9.58
C ALA A 38 -1.58 -20.46 -10.05
N LYS A 39 -0.47 -21.05 -9.63
CA LYS A 39 -0.13 -22.47 -9.76
C LYS A 39 -0.52 -23.16 -8.45
N HIS A 40 -0.80 -24.45 -8.55
CA HIS A 40 -1.17 -25.32 -7.43
C HIS A 40 -0.22 -25.20 -6.21
N ASP A 41 1.06 -24.94 -6.46
CA ASP A 41 2.07 -24.80 -5.40
C ASP A 41 1.89 -23.54 -4.55
N GLU A 42 1.44 -22.42 -5.10
CA GLU A 42 1.27 -21.17 -4.36
C GLU A 42 0.08 -21.21 -3.40
N MET A 43 -1.00 -21.88 -3.80
CA MET A 43 -2.16 -22.10 -2.94
C MET A 43 -1.83 -23.04 -1.77
N LYS A 44 -0.93 -24.01 -2.01
CA LYS A 44 -0.38 -24.86 -0.96
C LYS A 44 0.53 -24.09 -0.01
N LEU A 45 1.39 -23.21 -0.54
CA LEU A 45 2.24 -22.34 0.29
C LEU A 45 1.41 -21.46 1.21
N ARG A 46 0.35 -20.83 0.70
CA ARG A 46 -0.55 -20.03 1.52
C ARG A 46 -1.28 -20.85 2.59
N SER A 47 -1.68 -22.08 2.29
CA SER A 47 -2.30 -22.97 3.28
C SER A 47 -1.36 -23.29 4.46
N ILE A 48 -0.05 -23.31 4.22
CA ILE A 48 0.95 -23.66 5.24
C ILE A 48 1.50 -22.43 5.96
N PHE A 49 1.79 -21.35 5.23
CA PHE A 49 2.50 -20.16 5.75
C PHE A 49 1.69 -18.87 5.69
N GLY A 50 0.56 -18.86 5.00
CA GLY A 50 -0.28 -17.68 4.88
C GLY A 50 -0.81 -17.24 6.23
N LEU A 51 -0.89 -15.93 6.42
CA LEU A 51 -1.55 -15.37 7.59
C LEU A 51 -3.03 -15.79 7.63
N GLU A 52 -3.53 -16.04 8.85
CA GLU A 52 -4.94 -16.34 9.09
C GLU A 52 -5.84 -15.16 8.67
N TRP A 53 -5.35 -13.94 8.92
CA TRP A 53 -6.00 -12.68 8.56
C TRP A 53 -5.06 -11.85 7.70
N SER A 54 -5.59 -11.18 6.68
CA SER A 54 -4.81 -10.27 5.85
C SER A 54 -4.44 -9.03 6.63
N GLU A 55 -3.17 -8.64 6.57
CA GLU A 55 -2.69 -7.41 7.18
C GLU A 55 -2.51 -6.33 6.08
N PRO A 56 -3.49 -5.43 5.88
CA PRO A 56 -3.43 -4.41 4.82
C PRO A 56 -2.29 -3.40 5.03
N LEU A 57 -1.74 -3.27 6.24
CA LEU A 57 -0.60 -2.39 6.50
C LEU A 57 0.70 -2.87 5.85
N VAL A 58 0.77 -4.14 5.42
CA VAL A 58 1.90 -4.69 4.67
C VAL A 58 2.19 -3.87 3.40
N THR A 59 1.16 -3.27 2.78
CA THR A 59 1.30 -2.38 1.62
C THR A 59 2.24 -1.19 1.87
N PHE A 60 2.33 -0.72 3.13
CA PHE A 60 3.23 0.36 3.53
C PHE A 60 4.56 -0.14 4.09
N ALA A 61 4.68 -1.45 4.33
CA ALA A 61 5.88 -2.06 4.90
C ALA A 61 6.88 -2.52 3.84
N LEU A 62 6.36 -2.92 2.68
CA LEU A 62 7.17 -3.45 1.59
C LEU A 62 7.60 -2.34 0.63
N SER A 63 8.89 -2.33 0.30
CA SER A 63 9.47 -1.40 -0.67
C SER A 63 10.07 -2.19 -1.83
N CYS A 64 9.64 -1.88 -3.06
CA CYS A 64 10.22 -2.46 -4.26
C CYS A 64 11.37 -1.61 -4.84
N GLY A 65 11.81 -0.59 -4.10
CA GLY A 65 12.92 0.29 -4.47
C GLY A 65 12.57 1.34 -5.53
N SER A 66 11.28 1.68 -5.67
CA SER A 66 10.84 2.75 -6.57
C SER A 66 10.70 4.09 -5.85
N CYS A 67 10.70 5.20 -6.60
CA CYS A 67 10.43 6.53 -6.06
C CYS A 67 9.07 6.60 -5.34
N SER A 68 8.05 5.91 -5.83
CA SER A 68 6.74 5.87 -5.19
C SER A 68 6.58 4.80 -4.11
N SER A 69 7.63 4.02 -3.82
CA SER A 69 7.58 3.00 -2.78
C SER A 69 7.64 3.60 -1.36
N PRO A 70 7.08 2.91 -0.36
CA PRO A 70 7.36 3.18 1.05
C PRO A 70 8.87 3.10 1.37
N ALA A 71 9.24 3.73 2.48
CA ALA A 71 10.60 3.64 3.01
C ALA A 71 10.88 2.23 3.54
N VAL A 72 12.08 1.73 3.30
CA VAL A 72 12.56 0.46 3.85
C VAL A 72 12.70 0.59 5.36
N ARG A 73 12.14 -0.40 6.07
CA ARG A 73 12.13 -0.49 7.54
C ARG A 73 12.54 -1.89 7.98
N ILE A 74 13.07 -1.95 9.20
CA ILE A 74 13.33 -3.21 9.90
C ILE A 74 12.24 -3.35 10.95
N TYR A 75 11.58 -4.50 10.96
CA TYR A 75 10.47 -4.79 11.85
C TYR A 75 10.88 -5.80 12.92
N THR A 76 10.36 -5.62 14.13
CA THR A 76 10.59 -6.51 15.27
C THR A 76 9.29 -7.21 15.65
N ALA A 77 9.36 -8.52 15.90
CA ALA A 77 8.16 -9.30 16.23
C ALA A 77 7.40 -8.74 17.45
N SER A 78 8.10 -8.14 18.41
CA SER A 78 7.50 -7.56 19.61
C SER A 78 6.79 -6.22 19.40
N GLN A 79 7.06 -5.50 18.30
CA GLN A 79 6.49 -4.17 18.03
C GLN A 79 5.89 -4.04 16.62
N VAL A 80 5.75 -5.15 15.91
CA VAL A 80 5.37 -5.17 14.48
C VAL A 80 4.10 -4.36 14.22
N ASP A 81 3.07 -4.47 15.07
CA ASP A 81 1.82 -3.72 14.91
C ASP A 81 2.04 -2.20 14.96
N ASN A 82 2.83 -1.73 15.94
CA ASN A 82 3.15 -0.31 16.10
C ASN A 82 4.03 0.21 14.96
N GLU A 83 4.97 -0.60 14.50
CA GLU A 83 5.90 -0.28 13.43
C GLU A 83 5.19 -0.23 12.06
N LEU A 84 4.23 -1.13 11.82
CA LEU A 84 3.36 -1.12 10.63
C LEU A 84 2.48 0.13 10.61
N GLU A 85 1.88 0.47 11.74
CA GLU A 85 1.11 1.70 11.90
C GLU A 85 1.97 2.96 11.67
N ALA A 86 3.21 2.96 12.16
CA ALA A 86 4.17 4.03 11.88
C ALA A 86 4.53 4.13 10.39
N ALA A 87 4.76 2.99 9.72
CA ALA A 87 5.06 2.95 8.30
C ALA A 87 3.92 3.53 7.45
N LYS A 88 2.67 3.18 7.76
CA LYS A 88 1.49 3.78 7.12
C LYS A 88 1.45 5.28 7.33
N ARG A 89 1.56 5.77 8.58
CA ARG A 89 1.47 7.21 8.87
C ARG A 89 2.51 8.00 8.10
N ASP A 90 3.76 7.56 8.12
CA ASP A 90 4.87 8.26 7.47
C ASP A 90 4.69 8.26 5.94
N TYR A 91 4.25 7.14 5.36
CA TYR A 91 3.97 7.06 3.93
C TYR A 91 2.83 8.00 3.52
N LEU A 92 1.69 7.96 4.23
CA LEU A 92 0.54 8.80 3.91
C LEU A 92 0.86 10.28 4.07
N GLN A 93 1.58 10.66 5.13
CA GLN A 93 2.01 12.04 5.33
C GLN A 93 2.96 12.54 4.22
N ALA A 94 3.78 11.66 3.66
CA ALA A 94 4.70 12.01 2.57
C ALA A 94 4.04 12.01 1.19
N ALA A 95 3.05 11.14 0.96
CA ALA A 95 2.50 10.86 -0.37
C ALA A 95 1.14 11.52 -0.63
N VAL A 96 0.37 11.84 0.42
CA VAL A 96 -0.90 12.55 0.31
C VAL A 96 -0.64 14.05 0.46
N GLY A 97 -1.26 14.84 -0.41
CA GLY A 97 -1.11 16.29 -0.38
C GLY A 97 -2.29 16.99 -1.03
N ILE A 98 -2.30 18.31 -1.01
CA ILE A 98 -3.37 19.12 -1.61
C ILE A 98 -2.73 20.08 -2.62
N THR A 99 -3.27 20.12 -3.84
CA THR A 99 -2.79 21.04 -4.87
C THR A 99 -3.20 22.48 -4.57
N LYS A 100 -2.53 23.45 -5.20
CA LYS A 100 -2.96 24.86 -5.20
C LYS A 100 -4.36 25.08 -5.79
N THR A 101 -4.84 24.14 -6.59
CA THR A 101 -6.19 24.15 -7.18
C THR A 101 -7.21 23.43 -6.30
N SER A 102 -6.88 23.18 -5.03
CA SER A 102 -7.73 22.48 -4.06
C SER A 102 -8.18 21.11 -4.56
N LYS A 103 -7.20 20.29 -4.98
CA LYS A 103 -7.42 18.86 -5.25
C LYS A 103 -6.61 18.03 -4.29
N LEU A 104 -7.22 16.98 -3.74
CA LEU A 104 -6.54 15.99 -2.92
C LEU A 104 -5.74 15.05 -3.82
N ILE A 105 -4.43 15.01 -3.59
CA ILE A 105 -3.51 14.10 -4.24
C ILE A 105 -3.46 12.80 -3.44
N ILE A 106 -3.70 11.68 -4.11
CA ILE A 106 -3.58 10.34 -3.52
C ILE A 106 -2.57 9.51 -4.30
N PRO A 107 -1.71 8.71 -3.63
CA PRO A 107 -0.74 7.87 -4.31
C PRO A 107 -1.41 6.71 -5.07
N LYS A 108 -0.92 6.40 -6.28
CA LYS A 108 -1.39 5.26 -7.10
C LYS A 108 -1.39 3.92 -6.35
N LEU A 109 -0.52 3.77 -5.35
CA LEU A 109 -0.48 2.59 -4.50
C LEU A 109 -1.84 2.32 -3.82
N LEU A 110 -2.52 3.36 -3.30
CA LEU A 110 -3.82 3.19 -2.64
C LEU A 110 -4.95 2.84 -3.62
N ASP A 111 -4.79 3.19 -4.90
CA ASP A 111 -5.74 2.79 -5.95
C ASP A 111 -5.61 1.31 -6.28
N TRP A 112 -4.38 0.79 -6.35
CA TRP A 112 -4.13 -0.62 -6.59
C TRP A 112 -4.64 -1.51 -5.46
N TYR A 113 -4.44 -1.07 -4.21
CA TYR A 113 -4.83 -1.80 -3.01
C TYR A 113 -6.11 -1.25 -2.37
N LEU A 114 -6.99 -0.61 -3.15
CA LEU A 114 -8.18 0.07 -2.64
C LEU A 114 -9.03 -0.85 -1.76
N LEU A 115 -9.23 -2.10 -2.20
CA LEU A 115 -10.10 -3.07 -1.52
C LEU A 115 -9.55 -3.56 -0.17
N ASP A 116 -8.27 -3.35 0.10
CA ASP A 116 -7.67 -3.63 1.41
C ASP A 116 -8.05 -2.58 2.46
N PHE A 117 -8.47 -1.38 2.04
CA PHE A 117 -8.76 -0.26 2.92
C PHE A 117 -10.22 0.21 2.86
N ALA A 118 -10.90 0.01 1.73
CA ALA A 118 -12.21 0.60 1.46
C ALA A 118 -12.99 -0.16 0.37
N LYS A 119 -14.31 0.02 0.35
CA LYS A 119 -15.20 -0.62 -0.65
C LYS A 119 -15.26 0.11 -2.01
N ASP A 120 -14.98 1.41 -2.01
CA ASP A 120 -15.04 2.30 -3.17
C ASP A 120 -14.15 3.53 -2.94
N LEU A 121 -13.98 4.34 -3.98
CA LEU A 121 -13.13 5.54 -3.91
C LEU A 121 -13.62 6.53 -2.85
N GLU A 122 -14.93 6.71 -2.67
CA GLU A 122 -15.47 7.64 -1.68
C GLU A 122 -15.09 7.23 -0.26
N SER A 123 -15.28 5.95 0.05
CA SER A 123 -14.89 5.34 1.33
C SER A 123 -13.36 5.36 1.53
N LEU A 124 -12.57 5.28 0.45
CA LEU A 124 -11.11 5.40 0.52
C LEU A 124 -10.69 6.82 0.92
N LEU A 125 -11.36 7.86 0.40
CA LEU A 125 -11.07 9.24 0.78
C LEU A 125 -11.39 9.50 2.26
N ASP A 126 -12.51 8.98 2.75
CA ASP A 126 -12.87 9.04 4.17
C ASP A 126 -11.79 8.36 5.02
N TRP A 127 -11.37 7.15 4.63
CA TRP A 127 -10.32 6.42 5.31
C TRP A 127 -9.00 7.21 5.33
N ILE A 128 -8.56 7.75 4.19
CA ILE A 128 -7.35 8.58 4.09
C ILE A 128 -7.43 9.75 5.06
N CYS A 129 -8.54 10.50 5.07
CA CYS A 129 -8.70 11.65 5.96
C CYS A 129 -8.56 11.26 7.44
N LEU A 130 -9.10 10.10 7.84
CA LEU A 130 -8.96 9.58 9.21
C LEU A 130 -7.52 9.22 9.58
N GLN A 131 -6.68 8.83 8.61
CA GLN A 131 -5.27 8.51 8.85
C GLN A 131 -4.36 9.75 8.90
N LEU A 132 -4.78 10.87 8.29
CA LEU A 132 -3.94 12.07 8.22
C LEU A 132 -3.82 12.78 9.59
N PRO A 133 -2.69 13.46 9.84
CA PRO A 133 -2.53 14.39 10.96
C PRO A 133 -3.62 15.47 10.95
N ILE A 134 -3.94 16.03 12.12
CA ILE A 134 -5.09 16.94 12.31
C ILE A 134 -5.10 18.10 11.31
N GLU A 135 -3.96 18.74 11.06
CA GLU A 135 -3.89 19.89 10.15
C GLU A 135 -4.15 19.49 8.68
N LEU A 136 -3.44 18.46 8.18
CA LEU A 136 -3.66 17.91 6.84
C LEU A 136 -5.08 17.35 6.65
N ARG A 137 -5.64 16.74 7.70
CA ARG A 137 -7.01 16.21 7.69
C ARG A 137 -8.03 17.32 7.50
N LYS A 138 -7.90 18.44 8.24
CA LYS A 138 -8.83 19.58 8.11
C LYS A 138 -8.81 20.13 6.70
N GLU A 139 -7.62 20.34 6.15
CA GLU A 139 -7.47 20.83 4.77
C GLU A 139 -8.04 19.84 3.74
N ALA A 140 -7.83 18.53 3.94
CA ALA A 140 -8.35 17.49 3.06
C ALA A 140 -9.89 17.42 3.12
N ILE A 141 -10.48 17.50 4.31
CA ILE A 141 -11.94 17.54 4.47
C ILE A 141 -12.50 18.80 3.81
N GLU A 142 -11.94 19.97 4.07
CA GLU A 142 -12.40 21.22 3.44
C GLU A 142 -12.29 21.16 1.90
N CYS A 143 -11.20 20.55 1.40
CA CYS A 143 -11.01 20.28 -0.03
C CYS A 143 -12.13 19.41 -0.61
N LEU A 144 -12.54 18.35 0.11
CA LEU A 144 -13.58 17.43 -0.31
C LEU A 144 -14.99 17.97 -0.09
N GLU A 145 -15.23 18.85 0.89
CA GLU A 145 -16.54 19.45 1.16
C GLU A 145 -16.93 20.52 0.13
N ARG A 146 -15.95 21.20 -0.49
CA ARG A 146 -16.20 22.11 -1.63
C ARG A 146 -16.85 21.42 -2.84
N ARG A 147 -16.97 20.08 -2.82
CA ARG A 147 -17.56 19.22 -3.84
C ARG A 147 -18.93 19.68 -4.32
N GLY A 148 -19.84 20.10 -3.45
CA GLY A 148 -21.23 20.34 -3.86
C GLY A 148 -21.78 19.15 -4.67
N ARG A 149 -22.07 19.36 -5.97
CA ARG A 149 -22.50 18.31 -6.92
C ARG A 149 -21.40 17.83 -7.91
N GLN A 150 -20.15 18.27 -7.74
CA GLN A 150 -19.07 17.93 -8.66
C GLN A 150 -18.65 16.45 -8.55
N PRO A 151 -18.22 15.84 -9.66
CA PRO A 151 -17.69 14.48 -9.65
C PRO A 151 -16.33 14.42 -8.93
N LEU A 152 -16.03 13.29 -8.27
CA LEU A 152 -14.78 13.08 -7.53
C LEU A 152 -13.52 13.26 -8.40
N SER A 153 -13.61 13.00 -9.70
CA SER A 153 -12.51 13.20 -10.65
C SER A 153 -12.03 14.65 -10.76
N GLN A 154 -12.85 15.62 -10.35
CA GLN A 154 -12.46 17.03 -10.31
C GLN A 154 -11.74 17.40 -9.01
N LEU A 155 -11.93 16.63 -7.94
CA LEU A 155 -11.41 16.89 -6.59
C LEU A 155 -10.21 16.04 -6.23
N VAL A 156 -10.09 14.86 -6.86
CA VAL A 156 -9.03 13.91 -6.58
C VAL A 156 -8.08 13.85 -7.75
N GLN A 157 -6.79 13.95 -7.45
CA GLN A 157 -5.72 13.74 -8.41
C GLN A 157 -4.94 12.49 -8.01
N MET A 158 -4.91 11.49 -8.88
CA MET A 158 -4.04 10.34 -8.68
C MET A 158 -2.60 10.73 -9.01
N MET A 159 -1.69 10.58 -8.05
CA MET A 159 -0.26 10.74 -8.30
C MET A 159 0.24 9.56 -9.15
N PRO A 160 0.92 9.79 -10.28
CA PRO A 160 1.47 8.69 -11.08
C PRO A 160 2.51 7.91 -10.26
N TYR A 161 2.58 6.59 -10.50
CA TYR A 161 3.61 5.76 -9.89
C TYR A 161 4.93 5.95 -10.63
N ASP A 162 5.96 6.41 -9.92
CA ASP A 162 7.30 6.61 -10.44
C ASP A 162 8.15 5.35 -10.18
N PHE A 163 8.42 4.61 -11.26
CA PHE A 163 9.23 3.38 -11.25
C PHE A 163 10.74 3.64 -11.21
N SER A 164 11.18 4.90 -11.21
CA SER A 164 12.59 5.24 -11.08
C SER A 164 13.14 4.71 -9.76
N PHE A 165 14.36 4.18 -9.78
CA PHE A 165 14.95 3.57 -8.59
C PHE A 165 15.25 4.62 -7.51
N ARG A 166 14.74 4.40 -6.30
CA ARG A 166 15.08 5.18 -5.11
C ARG A 166 14.92 4.31 -3.87
N LEU A 167 15.94 4.32 -3.03
CA LEU A 167 15.90 3.67 -1.73
C LEU A 167 15.85 4.74 -0.64
N LEU A 168 14.76 4.76 0.12
CA LEU A 168 14.63 5.57 1.33
C LEU A 168 14.74 4.62 2.53
N LEU A 169 15.75 4.82 3.37
CA LEU A 169 15.93 4.06 4.60
C LEU A 169 15.29 4.84 5.74
N HIS A 170 14.39 4.22 6.49
CA HIS A 170 13.89 4.78 7.74
C HIS A 170 14.99 4.69 8.80
N GLN A 171 15.21 5.78 9.54
CA GLN A 171 16.23 5.88 10.60
C GLN A 171 15.61 5.68 11.97
#